data_AF-A0A6P0M1Q1-F1
#
_entry.id   AF-A0A6P0M1Q1-F1
#
_cell.length_a   1.000
_cell.length_b   1.000
_cell.length_c   1.000
_cell.angle_alpha   90.00
_cell.angle_beta   90.00
_cell.angle_gamma   90.00
#
_symmetry.space_group_name_H-M   'P 1'
#
loop_
_entity.id
_entity.type
_entity.pdbx_description
1 polymer ?
#
loop_
_entity_poly.entity_id
_entity_poly.type
_entity_poly.pdbx_seq_one_letter_code
_entity_poly.pdbx_strand_id
1 'polypeptide(L)'
;GGIPENLPRCLGAGQSVQIYPNSWVIPPIFQWLAQTGQVSPQAMFDTYNMGIGFVLIVPQQQVEQTLQSFNSQQVNACKIGEVIPGDGGVVSLLIP
;
A
#
# COMPACT_ATOMS: atom_id res chain seq x y z
N GLY A 1 -8.45 -9.47 -3.25
CA GLY A 1 -9.09 -8.44 -2.40
C GLY A 1 -8.12 -7.56 -1.62
N GLY A 2 -6.80 -7.66 -1.79
CA GLY A 2 -5.81 -6.84 -1.09
C GLY A 2 -5.41 -5.56 -1.84
N ILE A 3 -4.22 -5.03 -1.54
CA ILE A 3 -3.74 -3.74 -2.07
C ILE A 3 -3.79 -3.68 -3.62
N PRO A 4 -3.31 -4.70 -4.37
CA PRO A 4 -3.28 -4.65 -5.84
C PRO A 4 -4.65 -4.52 -6.49
N GLU A 5 -5.69 -5.02 -5.83
CA GLU A 5 -7.05 -5.01 -6.36
C GLU A 5 -7.85 -3.79 -5.88
N ASN A 6 -7.61 -3.33 -4.65
CA ASN A 6 -8.35 -2.20 -4.08
C ASN A 6 -7.80 -0.85 -4.53
N LEU A 7 -6.48 -0.69 -4.55
CA LEU A 7 -5.86 0.62 -4.75
C LEU A 7 -6.13 1.21 -6.15
N PRO A 8 -6.10 0.42 -7.25
CA PRO A 8 -6.41 0.96 -8.57
C PRO A 8 -7.84 1.51 -8.74
N ARG A 9 -8.79 1.15 -7.86
CA ARG A 9 -10.21 1.58 -7.97
C ARG A 9 -10.41 3.09 -7.81
N CYS A 10 -9.41 3.80 -7.25
CA CYS A 10 -9.45 5.25 -7.08
C CYS A 10 -8.62 6.01 -8.15
N LEU A 11 -8.04 5.31 -9.12
CA LEU A 11 -7.22 5.91 -10.17
C LEU A 11 -8.06 6.37 -11.37
N GLY A 12 -7.62 7.45 -12.00
CA GLY A 12 -8.12 7.91 -13.29
C GLY A 12 -7.47 7.17 -14.47
N ALA A 13 -7.95 7.45 -15.68
CA ALA A 13 -7.34 6.93 -16.90
C ALA A 13 -5.87 7.38 -17.03
N GLY A 14 -5.00 6.47 -17.47
CA GLY A 14 -3.58 6.76 -17.68
C GLY A 14 -2.74 6.80 -16.38
N GLN A 15 -3.26 6.27 -15.27
CA GLN A 15 -2.59 6.29 -13.97
C GLN A 15 -2.33 4.87 -13.44
N SER A 16 -1.19 4.71 -12.78
CA SER A 16 -0.83 3.55 -11.94
C SER A 16 -0.30 4.06 -10.59
N VAL A 17 -0.12 3.15 -9.63
CA VAL A 17 0.55 3.47 -8.36
C VAL A 17 1.86 2.70 -8.25
N GLN A 18 2.95 3.43 -8.04
CA GLN A 18 4.20 2.84 -7.61
C GLN A 18 4.22 2.76 -6.09
N ILE A 19 4.40 1.55 -5.55
CA ILE A 19 4.53 1.31 -4.11
C ILE A 19 5.99 1.31 -3.68
N TYR A 20 6.25 1.78 -2.46
CA TYR A 20 7.52 1.67 -1.78
C TYR A 20 7.44 0.52 -0.77
N PRO A 21 7.92 -0.69 -1.08
CA PRO A 21 7.64 -1.91 -0.30
C PRO A 21 8.21 -1.91 1.12
N ASN A 22 9.18 -1.02 1.42
CA ASN A 22 9.79 -0.88 2.75
C ASN A 22 9.30 0.36 3.53
N SER A 23 8.22 0.99 3.08
CA SER A 23 7.70 2.22 3.70
C SER A 23 6.80 1.98 4.93
N TRP A 24 6.44 0.73 5.20
CA TRP A 24 5.76 0.33 6.43
C TRP A 24 6.26 -1.03 6.91
N VAL A 25 5.99 -1.32 8.18
CA VAL A 25 6.29 -2.61 8.79
C VAL A 25 5.11 -3.54 8.55
N ILE A 26 5.33 -4.65 7.86
CA ILE A 26 4.32 -5.71 7.74
C ILE A 26 4.17 -6.39 9.11
N PRO A 27 2.96 -6.43 9.70
CA PRO A 27 2.75 -7.07 10.99
C PRO A 27 3.19 -8.55 11.00
N PRO A 28 3.88 -9.03 12.07
CA PRO A 28 4.44 -10.39 12.12
C PRO A 28 3.44 -11.53 11.88
N ILE A 29 2.16 -11.30 12.17
CA ILE A 29 1.08 -12.27 11.92
C ILE A 29 1.01 -12.68 10.44
N PHE A 30 1.28 -11.77 9.50
CA PHE A 30 1.26 -12.09 8.07
C PHE A 30 2.45 -12.96 7.68
N GLN A 31 3.61 -12.77 8.30
CA GLN A 31 4.75 -13.67 8.08
C GLN A 31 4.45 -15.08 8.59
N TRP A 32 3.84 -15.19 9.77
CA TRP A 32 3.40 -16.47 10.31
C TRP A 32 2.35 -17.16 9.44
N LEU A 33 1.36 -16.41 8.93
CA LEU A 33 0.34 -16.91 8.00
C LEU A 33 0.97 -17.44 6.70
N ALA A 34 1.88 -16.66 6.11
CA ALA A 34 2.56 -17.05 4.88
C ALA A 34 3.35 -18.35 5.04
N GLN A 35 4.11 -18.48 6.13
CA GLN A 35 4.91 -19.67 6.43
C GLN A 35 4.04 -20.89 6.72
N THR A 36 3.02 -20.73 7.57
CA THR A 36 2.15 -21.85 7.98
C THR A 36 1.30 -22.34 6.82
N GLY A 37 0.79 -21.44 5.98
CA GLY A 37 -0.03 -21.77 4.81
C GLY A 37 0.76 -22.05 3.53
N GLN A 38 2.09 -21.94 3.55
CA GLN A 38 2.94 -22.02 2.36
C GLN A 38 2.48 -21.08 1.23
N VAL A 39 2.04 -19.88 1.61
CA VAL A 39 1.48 -18.88 0.69
C VAL A 39 2.59 -18.00 0.15
N SER A 40 2.62 -17.80 -1.17
CA SER A 40 3.60 -16.92 -1.80
C SER A 40 3.41 -15.45 -1.38
N PRO A 41 4.47 -14.62 -1.39
CA PRO A 41 4.33 -13.19 -1.10
C PRO A 41 3.27 -12.49 -1.96
N GLN A 42 3.21 -12.84 -3.24
CA GLN A 42 2.20 -12.30 -4.16
C GLN A 42 0.77 -12.64 -3.69
N ALA A 43 0.49 -13.92 -3.40
CA ALA A 43 -0.82 -14.34 -2.94
C ALA A 43 -1.19 -13.73 -1.57
N MET A 44 -0.20 -13.45 -0.72
CA MET A 44 -0.42 -12.72 0.54
C MET A 44 -0.93 -11.29 0.28
N PHE A 45 -0.32 -10.56 -0.66
CA PHE A 45 -0.78 -9.22 -1.04
C PHE A 45 -2.10 -9.20 -1.80
N ASP A 46 -2.38 -10.24 -2.58
CA ASP A 46 -3.65 -10.36 -3.30
C ASP A 46 -4.82 -10.65 -2.35
N THR A 47 -4.54 -11.23 -1.18
CA THR A 47 -5.55 -11.70 -0.22
C THR A 47 -5.71 -10.76 0.98
N TYR A 48 -4.59 -10.35 1.59
CA TYR A 48 -4.57 -9.63 2.86
C TYR A 48 -4.18 -8.15 2.68
N ASN A 49 -4.48 -7.34 3.70
CA ASN A 49 -4.12 -5.92 3.71
C ASN A 49 -2.62 -5.66 3.98
N MET A 50 -1.89 -6.68 4.44
CA MET A 50 -0.45 -6.63 4.73
C MET A 50 -0.01 -5.48 5.66
N GLY A 51 -0.93 -4.99 6.50
CA GLY A 51 -0.69 -3.87 7.42
C GLY A 51 -1.27 -2.52 6.97
N ILE A 52 -1.78 -2.40 5.74
CA ILE A 52 -2.38 -1.17 5.22
C ILE A 52 -3.89 -1.31 5.14
N GLY A 53 -4.60 -0.79 6.16
CA GLY A 53 -6.06 -0.84 6.22
C GLY A 53 -6.77 0.21 5.37
N PHE A 54 -6.11 1.34 5.10
CA PHE A 54 -6.69 2.48 4.38
C PHE A 54 -5.60 3.18 3.57
N VAL A 55 -5.97 3.71 2.39
CA VAL A 55 -5.07 4.49 1.55
C VAL A 55 -5.75 5.81 1.17
N LEU A 56 -5.00 6.90 1.28
CA LEU A 56 -5.42 8.23 0.84
C LEU A 56 -4.46 8.73 -0.24
N ILE A 57 -5.02 9.22 -1.35
CA ILE A 57 -4.26 9.91 -2.39
C ILE A 57 -4.44 11.42 -2.19
N VAL A 58 -3.33 12.14 -2.02
CA VAL A 58 -3.29 13.59 -1.83
C VAL A 58 -2.31 14.24 -2.79
N PRO A 59 -2.46 15.52 -3.13
CA PRO A 59 -1.43 16.28 -3.83
C PRO A 59 -0.09 16.19 -3.10
N GLN A 60 1.01 16.13 -3.87
CA GLN A 60 2.36 15.97 -3.32
C GLN A 60 2.69 17.02 -2.24
N GLN A 61 2.24 18.27 -2.40
CA GLN A 61 2.51 19.35 -1.44
C GLN A 61 1.76 19.18 -0.10
N GLN A 62 0.75 18.30 -0.04
CA GLN A 62 -0.07 18.08 1.16
C GLN A 62 0.36 16.84 1.95
N VAL A 63 1.34 16.06 1.48
CA VAL A 63 1.76 14.80 2.12
C VAL A 63 2.16 15.01 3.58
N GLU A 64 3.08 15.95 3.84
CA GLU A 64 3.58 16.21 5.20
C GLU A 64 2.47 16.70 6.15
N GLN A 65 1.64 17.64 5.69
CA GLN A 65 0.52 18.14 6.47
C GLN A 65 -0.49 17.02 6.80
N THR A 66 -0.76 16.14 5.83
CA THR A 66 -1.67 15.01 6.00
C THR A 66 -1.12 14.02 7.04
N LEU A 67 0.17 13.67 6.95
CA LEU A 67 0.82 12.78 7.91
C LEU A 67 0.80 13.38 9.33
N GLN A 68 1.10 14.68 9.46
CA GLN A 68 1.01 15.38 10.74
C GLN A 68 -0.40 15.36 11.33
N SER A 69 -1.44 15.49 10.49
CA SER A 69 -2.84 15.45 10.93
C SER A 69 -3.26 14.06 11.44
N PHE A 70 -2.80 12.97 10.82
CA PHE A 70 -3.05 11.62 11.33
C PHE A 70 -2.27 11.34 12.61
N ASN A 71 -1.00 11.75 12.66
CA ASN A 71 -0.14 11.58 13.83
C ASN A 71 -0.68 12.33 15.08
N SER A 72 -1.24 13.54 14.91
CA SER A 72 -1.85 14.28 16.02
C SER A 72 -3.11 13.61 16.59
N GLN A 73 -3.72 12.72 15.82
CA GLN A 73 -4.86 11.88 16.22
C GLN A 73 -4.42 10.47 16.64
N GLN A 74 -3.12 10.23 16.80
CA GLN A 74 -2.54 8.93 17.16
C GLN A 74 -2.87 7.81 16.15
N VAL A 75 -3.14 8.18 14.90
CA VAL A 75 -3.31 7.25 13.78
C VAL A 75 -1.97 7.10 13.08
N ASN A 76 -1.43 5.89 13.04
CA ASN A 76 -0.17 5.63 12.35
C ASN A 76 -0.39 5.73 10.83
N ALA A 77 0.31 6.66 10.18
CA ALA A 77 0.25 6.87 8.74
C ALA A 77 1.66 7.04 8.17
N CYS A 78 1.88 6.54 6.95
CA CYS A 78 3.15 6.70 6.25
C CYS A 78 2.92 6.93 4.74
N LYS A 79 3.93 7.50 4.07
CA LYS A 79 3.94 7.62 2.61
C LYS A 79 4.26 6.25 2.00
N ILE A 80 3.27 5.60 1.40
CA ILE A 80 3.42 4.24 0.86
C ILE A 80 3.81 4.17 -0.63
N GLY A 81 3.79 5.30 -1.33
CA GLY A 81 4.01 5.31 -2.78
C GLY A 81 3.66 6.65 -3.43
N GLU A 82 3.47 6.60 -4.74
CA GLU A 82 3.01 7.74 -5.55
C GLU A 82 2.22 7.28 -6.79
N VAL A 83 1.34 8.16 -7.27
CA VAL A 83 0.63 7.97 -8.55
C VAL A 83 1.56 8.36 -9.69
N ILE A 84 1.70 7.48 -10.67
CA ILE A 84 2.55 7.64 -11.85
C ILE A 84 1.72 7.47 -13.14
N PRO A 85 2.21 7.92 -14.31
CA PRO A 85 1.65 7.50 -15.60
C PRO A 85 1.66 5.98 -15.74
N GLY A 86 0.56 5.39 -16.21
CA GLY A 86 0.44 3.94 -16.35
C GLY A 86 -0.91 3.47 -16.89
N ASP A 87 -1.19 2.17 -16.76
CA ASP A 87 -2.32 1.46 -17.36
C ASP A 87 -3.35 0.91 -16.35
N GLY A 88 -3.34 1.40 -15.11
CA GLY A 88 -4.37 1.09 -14.11
C GLY A 88 -3.97 0.02 -13.09
N GLY A 89 -2.68 -0.05 -12.73
CA GLY A 89 -2.16 -1.10 -11.84
C GLY A 89 -1.33 -0.59 -10.66
N VAL A 90 -0.89 -1.54 -9.84
CA VAL A 90 0.13 -1.33 -8.80
C VAL A 90 1.45 -1.93 -9.26
N VAL A 91 2.54 -1.17 -9.17
CA VAL A 91 3.89 -1.60 -9.55
C VAL A 91 4.85 -1.52 -8.35
N SER A 92 5.95 -2.28 -8.42
CA SER A 92 7.00 -2.34 -7.39
C SER A 92 6.52 -2.80 -6.01
N LEU A 93 5.42 -3.56 -5.96
CA LEU A 93 4.87 -4.08 -4.70
C LEU A 93 5.80 -5.09 -4.01
N LEU A 94 6.54 -5.87 -4.78
CA LEU A 94 7.53 -6.81 -4.30
C LEU A 94 8.92 -6.32 -4.70
N ILE A 95 9.88 -6.49 -3.80
CA ILE A 95 11.31 -6.32 -4.10
C ILE A 95 11.74 -7.56 -4.90
N PRO A 96 12.53 -7.40 -5.97
CA PRO A 96 13.12 -8.54 -6.69
C PRO A 96 14.00 -9.42 -5.79
#